data_AF-A0A5S5BXP4-F1
#
_entry.id   AF-A0A5S5BXP4-F1
#
_cell.length_a   1.000
_cell.length_b   1.000
_cell.length_c   1.000
_cell.angle_alpha   90.00
_cell.angle_beta   90.00
_cell.angle_gamma   90.00
#
_symmetry.space_group_name_H-M   'P 1'
#
loop_
_entity.id
_entity.type
_entity.pdbx_description
1 polymer ?
#
loop_
_entity_poly.entity_id
_entity_poly.type
_entity_poly.pdbx_seq_one_letter_code
_entity_poly.pdbx_strand_id
1 'polypeptide(L)'
;MDYVLFVIGATIEYFSLFIFMLTLFRFRIKKRIVHAALVSLLMSQVSYFTRIDPDIGSMSSFLQIALSIVVLCIIFRTPIRWSVVMNFASAIFGFAVQGILLLVLWFGMGLTLETVQSDRLTGAAAQIASSVLFLAASRTVVTFNLGFNYVPIDVRSYERVTRSSAIIISSVSVAMVAACITAYMFRNDVQDYFFIALGIFVLTLPLFLYYSFRKDEEDVR
;
A
#
# COMPACT_ATOMS: atom_id res chain seq x y z
N MET A 1 -14.32 -17.96 3.09
CA MET A 1 -15.06 -16.86 2.41
C MET A 1 -15.63 -17.38 1.12
N ASP A 2 -16.75 -16.82 0.67
CA ASP A 2 -17.22 -17.10 -0.69
C ASP A 2 -16.18 -16.54 -1.67
N TYR A 3 -15.56 -17.42 -2.44
CA TYR A 3 -14.41 -17.10 -3.30
C TYR A 3 -14.70 -15.90 -4.19
N VAL A 4 -15.88 -15.88 -4.81
CA VAL A 4 -16.30 -14.84 -5.74
C VAL A 4 -16.38 -13.48 -5.07
N LEU A 5 -17.02 -13.39 -3.89
CA LEU A 5 -17.21 -12.13 -3.19
C LEU A 5 -15.88 -11.53 -2.72
N PHE A 6 -15.00 -12.37 -2.17
CA PHE A 6 -13.66 -11.93 -1.74
C PHE A 6 -12.81 -11.46 -2.92
N VAL A 7 -12.78 -12.24 -4.01
CA VAL A 7 -11.96 -11.89 -5.18
C VAL A 7 -12.44 -10.58 -5.79
N ILE A 8 -13.76 -10.35 -5.90
CA ILE A 8 -14.29 -9.10 -6.44
C ILE A 8 -13.92 -7.93 -5.52
N GLY A 9 -14.19 -8.03 -4.21
CA GLY A 9 -13.85 -6.98 -3.24
C GLY A 9 -12.36 -6.64 -3.23
N ALA A 10 -11.51 -7.67 -3.13
CA ALA A 10 -10.06 -7.51 -3.16
C ALA A 10 -9.55 -6.97 -4.50
N THR A 11 -10.13 -7.36 -5.63
CA THR A 11 -9.72 -6.84 -6.96
C THR A 11 -9.99 -5.35 -7.06
N ILE A 12 -11.16 -4.88 -6.58
CA ILE A 12 -11.51 -3.46 -6.57
C ILE A 12 -10.58 -2.70 -5.62
N GLU A 13 -10.29 -3.26 -4.45
CA GLU A 13 -9.37 -2.66 -3.47
C GLU A 13 -7.96 -2.51 -4.04
N TYR A 14 -7.35 -3.59 -4.55
CA TYR A 14 -6.03 -3.50 -5.16
C TYR A 14 -6.03 -2.56 -6.36
N PHE A 15 -7.08 -2.58 -7.19
CA PHE A 15 -7.16 -1.69 -8.34
C PHE A 15 -7.16 -0.22 -7.92
N SER A 16 -7.96 0.14 -6.92
CA SER A 16 -8.01 1.50 -6.37
C SER A 16 -6.69 1.92 -5.71
N LEU A 17 -6.02 1.00 -5.01
CA LEU A 17 -4.70 1.22 -4.41
C LEU A 17 -3.63 1.42 -5.48
N PHE A 18 -3.65 0.66 -6.58
CA PHE A 18 -2.76 0.87 -7.73
C PHE A 18 -3.02 2.21 -8.41
N ILE A 19 -4.28 2.60 -8.60
CA ILE A 19 -4.64 3.93 -9.13
C ILE A 19 -4.08 5.01 -8.20
N PHE A 20 -4.27 4.88 -6.90
CA PHE A 20 -3.75 5.82 -5.91
C PHE A 20 -2.24 5.92 -5.98
N MET A 21 -1.53 4.79 -5.96
CA MET A 21 -0.07 4.75 -6.06
C MET A 21 0.43 5.43 -7.34
N LEU A 22 -0.16 5.11 -8.50
CA LEU A 22 0.24 5.74 -9.77
C LEU A 22 -0.07 7.25 -9.77
N THR A 23 -1.17 7.66 -9.15
CA THR A 23 -1.54 9.08 -9.00
C THR A 23 -0.56 9.82 -8.10
N LEU A 24 -0.20 9.21 -6.96
CA LEU A 24 0.72 9.76 -5.97
C LEU A 24 2.08 10.06 -6.58
N PHE A 25 2.56 9.22 -7.50
CA PHE A 25 3.83 9.42 -8.21
C PHE A 25 3.67 9.99 -9.64
N ARG A 26 2.54 10.63 -9.92
CA ARG A 26 2.25 11.33 -11.20
C ARG A 26 2.42 10.49 -12.46
N PHE A 27 2.26 9.18 -12.38
CA PHE A 27 2.27 8.30 -13.55
C PHE A 27 1.00 8.49 -14.40
N ARG A 28 1.15 8.46 -15.73
CA ARG A 28 0.02 8.59 -16.67
C ARG A 28 -0.88 7.34 -16.66
N ILE A 29 -1.96 7.39 -15.90
CA ILE A 29 -2.91 6.28 -15.67
C ILE A 29 -3.56 5.78 -16.97
N LYS A 30 -3.95 6.69 -17.88
CA LYS A 30 -4.76 6.35 -19.08
C LYS A 30 -4.18 5.22 -19.94
N LYS A 31 -2.85 5.16 -20.07
CA LYS A 31 -2.18 4.12 -20.88
C LYS A 31 -1.94 2.80 -20.13
N ARG A 32 -2.07 2.82 -18.80
CA ARG A 32 -1.67 1.70 -17.92
C ARG A 32 -2.83 1.10 -17.12
N ILE A 33 -4.06 1.61 -17.30
CA ILE A 33 -5.23 1.18 -16.53
C ILE A 33 -5.57 -0.31 -16.73
N VAL A 34 -5.43 -0.83 -17.95
CA VAL A 34 -5.65 -2.25 -18.27
C VAL A 34 -4.63 -3.12 -17.52
N HIS A 35 -3.37 -2.69 -17.48
CA HIS A 35 -2.32 -3.39 -16.75
C HIS A 35 -2.59 -3.38 -15.24
N ALA A 36 -3.02 -2.24 -14.69
CA ALA A 36 -3.40 -2.14 -13.29
C ALA A 36 -4.58 -3.06 -12.93
N ALA A 37 -5.59 -3.16 -13.80
CA ALA A 37 -6.74 -4.05 -13.61
C ALA A 37 -6.36 -5.54 -13.68
N LEU A 38 -5.47 -5.92 -14.61
CA LEU A 38 -4.98 -7.29 -14.70
C LEU A 38 -4.14 -7.67 -13.48
N VAL A 39 -3.26 -6.76 -13.04
CA VAL A 39 -2.44 -6.97 -11.85
C VAL A 39 -3.28 -7.06 -10.60
N SER A 40 -4.29 -6.20 -10.43
CA SER A 40 -5.17 -6.24 -9.24
C SER A 40 -5.96 -7.55 -9.17
N LEU A 41 -6.35 -8.09 -10.32
CA LEU A 41 -6.95 -9.42 -10.41
C LEU A 41 -5.97 -10.52 -10.04
N LEU A 42 -4.72 -10.49 -10.53
CA LEU A 42 -3.71 -11.48 -10.13
C LEU A 42 -3.39 -11.40 -8.63
N MET A 43 -3.30 -10.18 -8.09
CA MET A 43 -3.07 -9.94 -6.67
C MET A 43 -4.19 -10.46 -5.79
N SER A 44 -5.45 -10.29 -6.21
CA SER A 44 -6.59 -10.82 -5.45
C SER A 44 -6.60 -12.35 -5.41
N GLN A 45 -6.18 -13.02 -6.49
CA GLN A 45 -6.00 -14.47 -6.52
C GLN A 45 -4.92 -14.92 -5.54
N VAL A 46 -3.73 -14.32 -5.62
CA VAL A 46 -2.63 -14.65 -4.70
C VAL A 46 -3.06 -14.42 -3.25
N SER A 47 -3.72 -13.29 -2.97
CA SER A 47 -4.26 -12.96 -1.65
C SER A 47 -5.28 -13.97 -1.13
N TYR A 48 -6.12 -14.53 -2.01
CA TYR A 48 -7.08 -15.56 -1.62
C TYR A 48 -6.35 -16.85 -1.26
N PHE A 49 -5.47 -17.34 -2.14
CA PHE A 49 -4.78 -18.62 -1.93
C PHE A 49 -3.85 -18.61 -0.72
N THR A 50 -3.15 -17.50 -0.45
CA THR A 50 -2.31 -17.38 0.74
C THR A 50 -3.09 -17.38 2.04
N ARG A 51 -4.38 -17.03 2.03
CA ARG A 51 -5.26 -17.03 3.22
C ARG A 51 -5.92 -18.36 3.50
N ILE A 52 -5.88 -19.32 2.57
CA ILE A 52 -6.43 -20.66 2.79
C ILE A 52 -5.60 -21.40 3.83
N ASP A 53 -4.27 -21.24 3.77
CA ASP A 53 -3.34 -21.84 4.72
C ASP A 53 -2.99 -20.80 5.81
N PRO A 54 -3.32 -21.06 7.08
CA PRO A 54 -3.04 -20.11 8.17
C PRO A 54 -1.54 -19.85 8.38
N ASP A 55 -0.67 -20.83 8.08
CA ASP A 55 0.78 -20.64 8.21
C ASP A 55 1.30 -19.65 7.17
N ILE A 56 0.79 -19.73 5.95
CA ILE A 56 1.12 -18.83 4.84
C ILE A 56 0.37 -17.49 4.98
N GLY A 57 -0.81 -17.49 5.59
CA GLY A 57 -1.66 -16.32 5.76
C GLY A 57 -0.97 -15.18 6.51
N SER A 58 -0.18 -15.53 7.53
CA SER A 58 0.65 -14.58 8.29
C SER A 58 1.69 -13.86 7.41
N MET A 59 2.17 -14.53 6.36
CA MET A 59 3.17 -14.00 5.42
C MET A 59 2.55 -13.38 4.16
N SER A 60 1.23 -13.47 3.99
CA SER A 60 0.52 -13.03 2.80
C SER A 60 0.82 -11.58 2.43
N SER A 61 0.85 -10.68 3.41
CA SER A 61 1.11 -9.24 3.18
C SER A 61 2.52 -9.00 2.65
N PHE A 62 3.53 -9.73 3.14
CA PHE A 62 4.90 -9.63 2.66
C PHE A 62 5.05 -10.18 1.24
N LEU A 63 4.39 -11.30 0.95
CA LEU A 63 4.37 -11.87 -0.40
C LEU A 63 3.74 -10.89 -1.40
N GLN A 64 2.67 -10.20 -1.01
CA GLN A 64 2.02 -9.19 -1.85
C GLN A 64 2.90 -7.96 -2.08
N ILE A 65 3.61 -7.48 -1.06
CA ILE A 65 4.59 -6.39 -1.21
C ILE A 65 5.71 -6.81 -2.18
N ALA A 66 6.29 -8.00 -2.00
CA ALA A 66 7.32 -8.51 -2.89
C ALA A 66 6.82 -8.64 -4.33
N LEU A 67 5.63 -9.22 -4.52
CA LEU A 67 5.02 -9.40 -5.84
C LEU A 67 4.71 -8.04 -6.50
N SER A 68 4.28 -7.05 -5.73
CA SER A 68 3.93 -5.74 -6.27
C SER A 68 5.18 -4.94 -6.67
N ILE A 69 6.30 -5.10 -5.96
CA ILE A 69 7.60 -4.57 -6.39
C ILE A 69 8.03 -5.19 -7.72
N VAL A 70 7.92 -6.52 -7.86
CA VAL A 70 8.24 -7.23 -9.11
C VAL A 70 7.36 -6.74 -10.26
N VAL A 71 6.06 -6.59 -10.02
CA VAL A 71 5.11 -6.09 -11.02
C VAL A 71 5.43 -4.66 -11.44
N LEU A 72 5.74 -3.76 -10.50
CA LEU A 72 6.15 -2.38 -10.81
C LEU A 72 7.42 -2.36 -11.66
N CYS A 73 8.38 -3.23 -11.35
CA CYS A 73 9.62 -3.34 -12.09
C CYS A 73 9.40 -3.83 -13.53
N ILE A 74 8.63 -4.91 -13.70
CA ILE A 74 8.47 -5.57 -15.00
C ILE A 74 7.42 -4.87 -15.87
N ILE A 75 6.21 -4.69 -15.34
CA ILE A 75 5.05 -4.21 -16.12
C ILE A 75 5.10 -2.70 -16.26
N PHE A 76 5.40 -1.99 -15.17
CA PHE A 76 5.44 -0.52 -15.17
C PHE A 76 6.82 0.03 -15.55
N ARG A 77 7.83 -0.84 -15.70
CA ARG A 77 9.20 -0.49 -16.10
C ARG A 77 9.82 0.55 -15.16
N THR A 78 9.56 0.42 -13.86
CA THR A 78 10.11 1.31 -12.84
C THR A 78 11.40 0.69 -12.26
N PRO A 79 12.50 1.44 -12.09
CA PRO A 79 13.70 0.92 -11.42
C PRO A 79 13.38 0.30 -10.04
N ILE A 80 14.09 -0.76 -9.65
CA ILE A 80 13.78 -1.52 -8.42
C ILE A 80 13.76 -0.63 -7.17
N ARG A 81 14.73 0.29 -7.04
CA ARG A 81 14.82 1.22 -5.90
C ARG A 81 13.56 2.08 -5.75
N TRP A 82 13.00 2.54 -6.86
CA TRP A 82 11.82 3.39 -6.88
C TRP A 82 10.55 2.56 -6.75
N SER A 83 10.53 1.33 -7.28
CA SER A 83 9.43 0.39 -7.06
C SER A 83 9.22 0.09 -5.57
N VAL A 84 10.31 -0.06 -4.81
CA VAL A 84 10.25 -0.19 -3.34
C VAL A 84 9.64 1.06 -2.71
N VAL A 85 10.17 2.25 -3.01
CA VAL A 85 9.65 3.52 -2.45
C VAL A 85 8.17 3.72 -2.79
N MET A 86 7.75 3.45 -4.03
CA MET A 86 6.37 3.57 -4.46
C MET A 86 5.45 2.64 -3.69
N ASN A 87 5.88 1.38 -3.53
CA ASN A 87 5.10 0.39 -2.80
C ASN A 87 4.94 0.77 -1.34
N PHE A 88 6.03 1.18 -0.68
CA PHE A 88 5.99 1.60 0.71
C PHE A 88 5.15 2.85 0.93
N ALA A 89 5.28 3.86 0.08
CA ALA A 89 4.44 5.06 0.17
C ALA A 89 2.94 4.70 0.06
N SER A 90 2.59 3.80 -0.87
CA SER A 90 1.22 3.33 -1.03
C SER A 90 0.75 2.45 0.14
N ALA A 91 1.63 1.63 0.71
CA ALA A 91 1.32 0.77 1.85
C ALA A 91 1.10 1.59 3.11
N ILE A 92 1.97 2.57 3.40
CA ILE A 92 1.81 3.50 4.53
C ILE A 92 0.44 4.19 4.43
N PHE A 93 0.11 4.72 3.25
CA PHE A 93 -1.19 5.36 3.04
C PHE A 93 -2.35 4.36 3.16
N GLY A 94 -2.17 3.14 2.67
CA GLY A 94 -3.15 2.06 2.80
C GLY A 94 -3.43 1.66 4.23
N PHE A 95 -2.40 1.50 5.05
CA PHE A 95 -2.53 1.27 6.48
C PHE A 95 -3.23 2.43 7.19
N ALA A 96 -2.93 3.67 6.83
CA ALA A 96 -3.62 4.83 7.38
C ALA A 96 -5.12 4.84 7.02
N VAL A 97 -5.46 4.58 5.76
CA VAL A 97 -6.86 4.50 5.28
C VAL A 97 -7.61 3.37 5.98
N GLN A 98 -7.03 2.17 6.02
CA GLN A 98 -7.65 1.00 6.66
C GLN A 98 -7.75 1.19 8.18
N GLY A 99 -6.76 1.82 8.82
CA GLY A 99 -6.80 2.15 10.24
C GLY A 99 -7.86 3.17 10.60
N ILE A 100 -8.00 4.24 9.81
CA ILE A 100 -9.10 5.20 9.98
C ILE A 100 -10.45 4.51 9.78
N LEU A 101 -10.58 3.67 8.74
CA LEU A 101 -11.81 2.92 8.48
C LEU A 101 -12.17 2.03 9.69
N LEU A 102 -11.22 1.26 10.21
CA LEU A 102 -11.44 0.39 11.37
C LEU A 102 -11.80 1.19 12.63
N LEU A 103 -11.15 2.33 12.88
CA LEU A 103 -11.51 3.21 14.00
C LEU A 103 -12.94 3.73 13.86
N VAL A 104 -13.36 4.16 12.67
CA VAL A 104 -14.73 4.62 12.42
C VAL A 104 -15.74 3.50 12.63
N LEU A 105 -15.44 2.29 12.15
CA LEU A 105 -16.31 1.11 12.34
C LEU A 105 -16.39 0.71 13.82
N TRP A 106 -15.29 0.81 14.56
CA TRP A 106 -15.24 0.49 15.97
C TRP A 106 -16.04 1.49 16.81
N PHE A 107 -15.81 2.80 16.65
CA PHE A 107 -16.55 3.82 17.41
C PHE A 107 -18.01 3.98 16.95
N GLY A 108 -18.29 3.78 15.66
CA GLY A 108 -19.62 4.01 15.09
C GLY A 108 -20.56 2.80 15.21
N MET A 109 -20.03 1.58 15.07
CA MET A 109 -20.82 0.34 15.00
C MET A 109 -20.38 -0.73 16.00
N GLY A 110 -19.33 -0.50 16.79
CA GLY A 110 -18.79 -1.50 17.72
C GLY A 110 -18.13 -2.69 17.02
N LEU A 111 -17.84 -2.60 15.71
CA LEU A 111 -17.24 -3.68 14.94
C LEU A 111 -15.74 -3.76 15.24
N THR A 112 -15.27 -4.94 15.63
CA THR A 112 -13.86 -5.22 15.87
C THR A 112 -13.18 -5.78 14.63
N LEU A 113 -11.85 -5.81 14.61
CA LEU A 113 -11.09 -6.41 13.51
C LEU A 113 -11.48 -7.88 13.28
N GLU A 114 -11.76 -8.61 14.36
CA GLU A 114 -12.18 -10.02 14.31
C GLU A 114 -13.54 -10.19 13.64
N THR A 115 -14.49 -9.28 13.85
CA THR A 115 -15.81 -9.37 13.20
C THR A 115 -15.72 -9.06 11.71
N VAL A 116 -14.83 -8.14 11.31
CA VAL A 116 -14.56 -7.82 9.90
C VAL A 116 -13.87 -8.98 9.18
N GLN A 117 -13.04 -9.76 9.88
CA GLN A 117 -12.36 -10.92 9.31
C GLN A 117 -13.23 -12.18 9.28
N SER A 118 -14.08 -12.38 10.29
CA SER A 118 -14.92 -13.58 10.42
C SER A 118 -16.19 -13.51 9.57
N ASP A 119 -16.81 -12.33 9.46
CA ASP A 119 -18.00 -12.15 8.63
C ASP A 119 -17.64 -11.75 7.20
N ARG A 120 -18.25 -12.45 6.25
CA ARG A 120 -17.96 -12.37 4.82
C ARG A 120 -18.44 -11.05 4.24
N LEU A 121 -19.62 -10.62 4.70
CA LEU A 121 -20.32 -9.47 4.14
C LEU A 121 -19.69 -8.17 4.64
N THR A 122 -19.34 -8.12 5.93
CA THR A 122 -18.57 -7.01 6.53
C THR A 122 -17.17 -6.90 5.92
N GLY A 123 -16.46 -8.01 5.72
CA GLY A 123 -15.14 -8.01 5.09
C GLY A 123 -15.18 -7.44 3.67
N ALA A 124 -16.11 -7.90 2.83
CA ALA A 124 -16.28 -7.38 1.48
C ALA A 124 -16.72 -5.90 1.46
N ALA A 125 -17.61 -5.51 2.36
CA ALA A 125 -18.03 -4.12 2.51
C ALA A 125 -16.86 -3.22 2.93
N ALA A 126 -16.00 -3.68 3.83
CA ALA A 126 -14.81 -2.96 4.26
C ALA A 126 -13.81 -2.75 3.10
N GLN A 127 -13.62 -3.77 2.24
CA GLN A 127 -12.79 -3.65 1.03
C GLN A 127 -13.36 -2.65 0.01
N ILE A 128 -14.67 -2.64 -0.17
CA ILE A 128 -15.32 -1.66 -1.05
C ILE A 128 -15.19 -0.25 -0.46
N ALA A 129 -15.38 -0.10 0.85
CA ALA A 129 -15.25 1.17 1.54
C ALA A 129 -13.81 1.72 1.49
N SER A 130 -12.80 0.86 1.72
CA SER A 130 -11.39 1.24 1.56
C SER A 130 -11.09 1.67 0.12
N SER A 131 -11.67 0.98 -0.87
CA SER A 131 -11.54 1.34 -2.28
C SER A 131 -12.06 2.75 -2.59
N VAL A 132 -13.23 3.10 -2.04
CA VAL A 132 -13.81 4.44 -2.19
C VAL A 132 -12.89 5.49 -1.57
N LEU A 133 -12.32 5.21 -0.40
CA LEU A 133 -11.36 6.11 0.26
C LEU A 133 -10.07 6.29 -0.55
N PHE A 134 -9.53 5.23 -1.16
CA PHE A 134 -8.37 5.33 -2.05
C PHE A 134 -8.65 6.18 -3.29
N LEU A 135 -9.83 6.03 -3.90
CA LEU A 135 -10.22 6.86 -5.05
C LEU A 135 -10.44 8.32 -4.64
N ALA A 136 -11.06 8.57 -3.48
CA ALA A 136 -11.22 9.90 -2.92
C ALA A 136 -9.86 10.55 -2.65
N ALA A 137 -8.94 9.82 -2.01
CA ALA A 137 -7.56 10.27 -1.78
C ALA A 137 -6.83 10.57 -3.09
N SER A 138 -6.98 9.71 -4.11
CA SER A 138 -6.40 9.94 -5.43
C SER A 138 -6.90 11.27 -6.03
N ARG A 139 -8.21 11.54 -5.91
CA ARG A 139 -8.80 12.78 -6.38
C ARG A 139 -8.29 13.99 -5.61
N THR A 140 -8.12 13.89 -4.29
CA THR A 140 -7.50 14.93 -3.46
C THR A 140 -6.07 15.22 -3.92
N VAL A 141 -5.25 14.18 -4.14
CA VAL A 141 -3.88 14.34 -4.64
C VAL A 141 -3.84 15.11 -5.97
N VAL A 142 -4.75 14.78 -6.91
CA VAL A 142 -4.82 15.50 -8.19
C VAL A 142 -5.31 16.95 -8.02
N THR A 143 -6.34 17.15 -7.21
CA THR A 143 -6.98 18.47 -7.04
C THR A 143 -6.05 19.48 -6.37
N PHE A 144 -5.29 19.01 -5.37
CA PHE A 144 -4.31 19.84 -4.63
C PHE A 144 -2.89 19.72 -5.17
N ASN A 145 -2.66 18.96 -6.26
CA ASN A 145 -1.35 18.73 -6.85
C ASN A 145 -0.30 18.16 -5.87
N LEU A 146 -0.71 17.28 -4.95
CA LEU A 146 0.08 16.76 -3.82
C LEU A 146 0.92 15.50 -4.14
N GLY A 147 1.24 15.26 -5.42
CA GLY A 147 2.01 14.08 -5.84
C GLY A 147 3.51 14.33 -5.96
N PHE A 148 4.31 13.28 -5.83
CA PHE A 148 5.76 13.27 -5.98
C PHE A 148 6.18 13.18 -7.44
N ASN A 149 7.18 13.96 -7.85
CA ASN A 149 7.67 14.00 -9.23
C ASN A 149 9.10 13.46 -9.38
N TYR A 150 9.77 13.18 -8.26
CA TYR A 150 11.15 12.68 -8.27
C TYR A 150 11.33 11.23 -8.75
N VAL A 151 10.25 10.50 -9.03
CA VAL A 151 10.35 9.12 -9.51
C VAL A 151 10.45 9.11 -11.03
N PRO A 152 11.57 8.63 -11.60
CA PRO A 152 11.75 8.58 -13.03
C PRO A 152 10.80 7.57 -13.68
N ILE A 153 10.30 7.97 -14.84
CA ILE A 153 9.33 7.18 -15.63
C ILE A 153 10.05 6.11 -16.47
N ASP A 154 11.37 6.24 -16.65
CA ASP A 154 12.21 5.36 -17.48
C ASP A 154 13.24 4.55 -16.67
N VAL A 155 13.41 3.27 -17.04
CA VAL A 155 14.36 2.34 -16.41
C VAL A 155 15.82 2.81 -16.49
N ARG A 156 16.16 3.59 -17.53
CA ARG A 156 17.54 4.01 -17.84
C ARG A 156 17.93 5.38 -17.26
N SER A 157 17.12 5.94 -16.36
CA SER A 157 17.47 7.18 -15.67
C SER A 157 18.54 6.92 -14.60
N TYR A 158 19.77 7.34 -14.86
CA TYR A 158 20.84 7.33 -13.87
C TYR A 158 20.76 8.57 -12.98
N GLU A 159 19.88 8.56 -11.98
CA GLU A 159 19.90 9.63 -10.97
C GLU A 159 20.94 9.33 -9.91
N ARG A 160 21.75 10.34 -9.59
CA ARG A 160 22.69 10.33 -8.49
C ARG A 160 21.93 10.18 -7.18
N VAL A 161 22.45 9.37 -6.27
CA VAL A 161 21.87 9.21 -4.94
C VAL A 161 22.13 10.50 -4.15
N THR A 162 21.10 11.34 -4.02
CA THR A 162 21.16 12.52 -3.13
C THR A 162 20.98 12.09 -1.67
N ARG A 163 21.42 12.94 -0.74
CA ARG A 163 21.25 12.69 0.71
C ARG A 163 19.78 12.45 1.07
N SER A 164 18.86 13.22 0.49
CA SER A 164 17.42 13.06 0.71
C SER A 164 16.91 11.72 0.18
N SER A 165 17.38 11.28 -0.99
CA SER A 165 17.06 9.94 -1.54
C SER A 165 17.53 8.82 -0.62
N ALA A 166 18.75 8.94 -0.09
CA ALA A 166 19.29 7.95 0.85
C ALA A 166 18.47 7.89 2.14
N ILE A 167 18.03 9.04 2.66
CA ILE A 167 17.19 9.10 3.86
C ILE A 167 15.82 8.46 3.62
N ILE A 168 15.15 8.76 2.50
CA ILE A 168 13.87 8.13 2.13
C ILE A 168 14.02 6.61 2.04
N ILE A 169 15.05 6.12 1.36
CA ILE A 169 15.29 4.68 1.22
C ILE A 169 15.59 4.04 2.58
N SER A 170 16.40 4.70 3.42
CA SER A 170 16.73 4.20 4.75
C SER A 170 15.52 4.15 5.68
N SER A 171 14.66 5.18 5.67
CA SER A 171 13.47 5.22 6.51
C SER A 171 12.46 4.15 6.10
N VAL A 172 12.27 3.96 4.80
CA VAL A 172 11.47 2.86 4.23
C VAL A 172 12.03 1.50 4.64
N SER A 173 13.35 1.32 4.54
CA SER A 173 13.99 0.04 4.88
C SER A 173 13.86 -0.26 6.38
N VAL A 174 14.05 0.74 7.25
CA VAL A 174 13.88 0.58 8.71
C VAL A 174 12.43 0.28 9.05
N ALA A 175 11.47 0.98 8.46
CA ALA A 175 10.05 0.73 8.65
C ALA A 175 9.67 -0.70 8.21
N MET A 176 10.21 -1.17 7.08
CA MET A 176 10.01 -2.53 6.59
C MET A 176 10.54 -3.57 7.58
N VAL A 177 11.78 -3.41 8.02
CA VAL A 177 12.40 -4.35 8.97
C VAL A 177 11.63 -4.36 10.29
N ALA A 178 11.23 -3.18 10.78
CA ALA A 178 10.40 -3.08 11.99
C ALA A 178 9.07 -3.81 11.81
N ALA A 179 8.36 -3.60 10.70
CA ALA A 179 7.11 -4.30 10.40
C ALA A 179 7.29 -5.83 10.29
N CYS A 180 8.38 -6.30 9.67
CA CYS A 180 8.72 -7.73 9.63
C CYS A 180 8.95 -8.31 11.03
N ILE A 181 9.69 -7.59 11.89
CA ILE A 181 9.95 -8.02 13.27
C ILE A 181 8.64 -8.07 14.06
N THR A 182 7.80 -7.03 13.96
CA THR A 182 6.49 -6.99 14.63
C THR A 182 5.59 -8.13 14.15
N ALA A 183 5.52 -8.39 12.84
CA ALA A 183 4.73 -9.50 12.31
C ALA A 183 5.21 -10.86 12.82
N TYR A 184 6.52 -11.05 12.93
CA TYR A 184 7.10 -12.29 13.46
C TYR A 184 6.81 -12.46 14.96
N MET A 185 6.98 -11.40 15.76
CA MET A 185 6.76 -11.44 17.21
C MET A 185 5.29 -11.60 17.59
N PHE A 186 4.39 -10.90 16.89
CA PHE A 186 2.96 -10.86 17.20
C PHE A 186 2.12 -11.73 16.26
N ARG A 187 2.71 -12.77 15.67
CA ARG A 187 2.00 -13.67 14.73
C ARG A 187 0.72 -14.30 15.30
N ASN A 188 0.65 -14.46 16.63
CA ASN A 188 -0.47 -15.08 17.33
C ASN A 188 -1.50 -14.06 17.84
N ASP A 189 -1.17 -12.76 17.86
CA ASP A 189 -2.04 -11.69 18.37
C ASP A 189 -2.21 -10.61 17.30
N VAL A 190 -3.26 -10.78 16.51
CA VAL A 190 -3.55 -9.94 15.35
C VAL A 190 -3.90 -8.51 15.76
N GLN A 191 -4.49 -8.32 16.94
CA GLN A 191 -4.88 -7.00 17.44
C GLN A 191 -3.64 -6.21 17.86
N ASP A 192 -2.76 -6.82 18.67
CA ASP A 192 -1.51 -6.18 19.10
C ASP A 192 -0.59 -5.88 17.91
N TYR A 193 -0.48 -6.82 16.97
CA TYR A 193 0.24 -6.60 15.71
C TYR A 193 -0.28 -5.35 14.99
N PHE A 194 -1.61 -5.23 14.86
CA PHE A 194 -2.23 -4.12 14.14
C PHE A 194 -1.93 -2.77 14.80
N PHE A 195 -2.10 -2.65 16.12
CA PHE A 195 -1.84 -1.39 16.82
C PHE A 195 -0.36 -0.99 16.82
N ILE A 196 0.55 -1.95 16.97
CA ILE A 196 2.00 -1.68 16.92
C ILE A 196 2.42 -1.28 15.51
N ALA A 197 1.93 -2.00 14.48
CA ALA A 197 2.18 -1.63 13.09
C ALA A 197 1.66 -0.21 12.81
N LEU A 198 0.44 0.11 13.22
CA LEU A 198 -0.13 1.45 13.11
C LEU A 198 0.76 2.50 13.80
N GLY A 199 1.29 2.21 14.99
CA GLY A 199 2.22 3.09 15.70
C GLY A 199 3.53 3.34 14.93
N ILE A 200 4.15 2.29 14.42
CA ILE A 200 5.35 2.39 13.55
C ILE A 200 5.04 3.26 12.32
N PHE A 201 3.87 3.06 11.71
CA PHE A 201 3.44 3.83 10.53
C PHE A 201 3.21 5.32 10.85
N VAL A 202 2.51 5.63 11.94
CA VAL A 202 2.27 7.01 12.37
C VAL A 202 3.59 7.74 12.69
N LEU A 203 4.59 7.04 13.22
CA LEU A 203 5.91 7.62 13.48
C LEU A 203 6.74 7.83 12.22
N THR A 204 6.67 6.90 11.26
CA THR A 204 7.49 6.93 10.05
C THR A 204 6.91 7.82 8.94
N LEU A 205 5.58 7.99 8.89
CA LEU A 205 4.89 8.78 7.87
C LEU A 205 5.32 10.26 7.83
N PRO A 206 5.38 11.01 8.95
CA PRO A 206 5.83 12.40 8.94
C PRO A 206 7.25 12.55 8.41
N LEU A 207 8.15 11.63 8.79
CA LEU A 207 9.54 11.63 8.33
C LEU A 207 9.62 11.32 6.83
N PHE A 208 8.87 10.33 6.36
CA PHE A 208 8.77 10.00 4.93
C PHE A 208 8.24 11.18 4.11
N LEU A 209 7.16 11.82 4.55
CA LEU A 209 6.56 12.97 3.87
C LEU A 209 7.52 14.16 3.84
N TYR A 210 8.15 14.51 4.97
CA TYR A 210 9.09 15.62 5.06
C TYR A 210 10.24 15.47 4.05
N TYR A 211 10.90 14.30 4.01
CA TYR A 211 12.00 14.07 3.08
C TYR A 211 11.55 13.88 1.63
N SER A 212 10.35 13.36 1.40
CA SER A 212 9.78 13.27 0.05
C SER A 212 9.52 14.65 -0.55
N PHE A 213 8.93 15.58 0.21
CA PHE A 213 8.74 16.96 -0.23
C PHE A 213 10.08 17.68 -0.45
N ARG A 214 11.03 17.51 0.48
CA ARG A 214 12.37 18.09 0.33
C ARG A 214 13.09 17.57 -0.92
N LYS A 215 12.95 16.29 -1.24
CA LYS A 215 13.54 15.71 -2.46
C LYS A 215 12.92 16.31 -3.72
N ASP A 216 11.60 16.50 -3.75
CA ASP A 216 10.95 17.19 -4.87
C ASP A 216 11.48 18.63 -5.05
N GLU A 217 11.76 19.36 -3.96
CA GLU A 217 12.40 20.69 -4.05
C GLU A 217 13.85 20.65 -4.55
N GLU A 218 14.60 19.61 -4.18
CA GLU A 218 16.00 19.42 -4.61
C GLU A 218 16.10 19.10 -6.11
N ASP A 219 15.18 18.32 -6.67
CA ASP A 219 15.20 17.93 -8.09
C ASP A 219 14.63 19.03 -9.03
N VAL A 220 13.95 20.04 -8.48
CA VAL A 220 13.47 21.23 -9.24
C VAL A 220 14.56 22.32 -9.37
N ARG A 221 15.58 22.31 -8.51
CA ARG A 221 16.69 23.29 -8.52
C ARG A 221 17.87 22.83 -9.36
#